data_AF-A0A6P3H853-F1
#
_entry.id   AF-A0A6P3H853-F1
#
_cell.length_a   1.000
_cell.length_b   1.000
_cell.length_c   1.000
_cell.angle_alpha   90.00
_cell.angle_beta   90.00
_cell.angle_gamma   90.00
#
_symmetry.space_group_name_H-M   'P 1'
#
loop_
_entity.id
_entity.type
_entity.pdbx_description
1 polymer ?
#
loop_
_entity_poly.entity_id
_entity_poly.type
_entity_poly.pdbx_seq_one_letter_code
_entity_poly.pdbx_strand_id
1 'polypeptide(L)'
;MVGSGEFQVINCTASCTDPKSLVLETYLNKTLLESQAQWKLFKVYNISKDEHLVCSFICAGKQETKVFNITVFYPPKQVLLTLSHTSVAIGTLFTIECRVPTVAPLEGLTVTLLRGTEILYNQTFVGTARFPQDAVVTHNTTAHREDGHHNFSCEARMDLRSHGGGLVHRVSDPQRLEVKEPVPSNQMVIMAIVIVLLLLFWFK
;
A
#
# COMPACT_ATOMS: atom_id res chain seq x y z
N MET A 1 8.62 1.38 14.97
CA MET A 1 8.41 0.40 13.88
C MET A 1 9.53 0.56 12.86
N VAL A 2 9.87 -0.50 12.13
CA VAL A 2 10.88 -0.49 11.05
C VAL A 2 10.33 -1.20 9.82
N GLY A 3 10.66 -0.72 8.61
CA GLY A 3 10.22 -1.37 7.38
C GLY A 3 10.93 -2.71 7.20
N SER A 4 10.23 -3.71 6.67
CA SER A 4 10.80 -5.04 6.44
C SER A 4 12.03 -4.97 5.51
N GLY A 5 13.17 -5.41 6.03
CA GLY A 5 14.48 -5.37 5.39
C GLY A 5 15.30 -4.12 5.72
N GLU A 6 14.77 -3.16 6.47
CA GLU A 6 15.48 -1.94 6.85
C GLU A 6 16.35 -2.13 8.12
N PHE A 7 16.93 -1.03 8.59
CA PHE A 7 17.77 -0.99 9.79
C PHE A 7 17.13 -0.14 10.89
N GLN A 8 17.52 -0.39 12.13
CA GLN A 8 17.15 0.41 13.28
C GLN A 8 18.41 0.81 14.07
N VAL A 9 18.41 2.05 14.56
CA VAL A 9 19.44 2.54 15.48
C VAL A 9 18.95 2.36 16.91
N ILE A 10 19.77 1.72 17.74
CA ILE A 10 19.47 1.35 19.12
C ILE A 10 20.50 1.99 20.05
N ASN A 11 20.01 2.78 21.01
CA ASN A 11 20.84 3.37 22.06
C ASN A 11 20.74 2.51 23.32
N CYS A 12 21.81 1.77 23.62
CA CYS A 12 21.94 1.05 24.87
C CYS A 12 22.54 1.99 25.92
N THR A 13 21.72 2.47 26.85
CA THR A 13 22.17 3.32 27.97
C THR A 13 22.14 2.54 29.28
N ALA A 14 23.25 2.48 29.99
CA ALA A 14 23.32 1.89 31.33
C ALA A 14 22.63 2.76 32.39
N SER A 15 22.30 2.15 33.52
CA SER A 15 21.78 2.84 34.71
C SER A 15 22.87 3.53 35.54
N CYS A 16 24.13 3.09 35.43
CA CYS A 16 25.28 3.59 36.19
C CYS A 16 26.28 4.40 35.34
N THR A 17 27.23 5.07 36.00
CA THR A 17 28.22 5.98 35.39
C THR A 17 29.39 5.29 34.69
N ASP A 18 29.77 4.10 35.14
CA ASP A 18 30.87 3.30 34.58
C ASP A 18 30.45 1.82 34.43
N PRO A 19 29.57 1.51 33.47
CA PRO A 19 29.11 0.14 33.24
C PRO A 19 30.21 -0.73 32.62
N LYS A 20 30.37 -1.94 33.13
CA LYS A 20 31.20 -2.97 32.49
C LYS A 20 30.40 -3.76 31.48
N SER A 21 31.05 -4.23 30.43
CA SER A 21 30.48 -5.16 29.43
C SER A 21 29.17 -4.69 28.78
N LEU A 22 28.99 -3.38 28.56
CA LEU A 22 27.80 -2.87 27.85
C LEU A 22 27.79 -3.34 26.39
N VAL A 23 26.82 -4.19 26.07
CA VAL A 23 26.64 -4.82 24.76
C VAL A 23 25.17 -4.88 24.37
N LEU A 24 24.91 -4.94 23.06
CA LEU A 24 23.60 -5.29 22.51
C LEU A 24 23.62 -6.78 22.14
N GLU A 25 22.83 -7.60 22.81
CA GLU A 25 22.62 -9.02 22.52
C GLU A 25 21.51 -9.18 21.47
N THR A 26 21.88 -9.76 20.33
CA THR A 26 20.96 -10.07 19.23
C THR A 26 21.65 -11.04 18.27
N TYR A 27 20.86 -11.89 17.60
CA TYR A 27 21.32 -12.73 16.50
C TYR A 27 21.45 -11.95 15.18
N LEU A 28 20.80 -10.78 15.09
CA LEU A 28 20.87 -9.94 13.92
C LEU A 28 22.25 -9.32 13.79
N ASN A 29 22.60 -9.04 12.54
CA ASN A 29 23.83 -8.35 12.27
C ASN A 29 23.75 -6.90 12.75
N LYS A 30 24.85 -6.42 13.36
CA LYS A 30 24.92 -5.08 13.95
C LYS A 30 26.29 -4.45 13.75
N THR A 31 26.32 -3.13 13.79
CA THR A 31 27.54 -2.32 13.78
C THR A 31 27.50 -1.36 14.95
N LEU A 32 28.63 -1.18 15.65
CA LEU A 32 28.78 -0.14 16.66
C LEU A 32 29.03 1.18 15.94
N LEU A 33 28.15 2.16 16.14
CA LEU A 33 28.29 3.50 15.56
C LEU A 33 29.08 4.43 16.47
N GLU A 34 28.69 4.45 17.74
CA GLU A 34 29.27 5.35 18.75
C GLU A 34 29.37 4.64 20.09
N SER A 35 30.38 5.03 20.87
CA SER A 35 30.62 4.50 22.20
C SER A 35 31.02 5.61 23.14
N GLN A 36 30.30 5.72 24.25
CA GLN A 36 30.60 6.60 25.38
C GLN A 36 30.67 5.75 26.66
N ALA A 37 31.03 6.38 27.79
CA ALA A 37 31.13 5.69 29.07
C ALA A 37 29.82 4.99 29.47
N GLN A 38 28.70 5.72 29.44
CA GLN A 38 27.40 5.20 29.92
C GLN A 38 26.50 4.63 28.84
N TRP A 39 26.83 4.80 27.56
CA TRP A 39 25.97 4.35 26.48
C TRP A 39 26.74 3.98 25.21
N LYS A 40 26.14 3.09 24.42
CA LYS A 40 26.62 2.72 23.08
C LYS A 40 25.47 2.74 22.09
N LEU A 41 25.77 3.21 20.88
CA LEU A 41 24.84 3.30 19.79
C LEU A 41 25.13 2.22 18.75
N PHE A 42 24.15 1.37 18.47
CA PHE A 42 24.26 0.27 17.52
C PHE A 42 23.31 0.48 16.35
N LYS A 43 23.77 0.16 15.14
CA LYS A 43 22.91 0.03 13.96
C LYS A 43 22.70 -1.45 13.67
N VAL A 44 21.46 -1.91 13.80
CA VAL A 44 21.02 -3.29 13.53
C VAL A 44 20.35 -3.33 12.16
N TYR A 45 20.76 -4.23 11.27
CA TYR A 45 20.33 -4.26 9.87
C TYR A 45 19.61 -5.55 9.48
N ASN A 46 18.92 -5.50 8.33
CA ASN A 46 18.15 -6.59 7.75
C ASN A 46 17.07 -7.14 8.70
N ILE A 47 16.34 -6.23 9.36
CA ILE A 47 15.26 -6.61 10.28
C ILE A 47 14.05 -7.00 9.44
N SER A 48 13.71 -8.29 9.44
CA SER A 48 12.65 -8.83 8.57
C SER A 48 11.36 -9.19 9.29
N LYS A 49 11.40 -9.38 10.62
CA LYS A 49 10.26 -9.76 11.46
C LYS A 49 10.35 -9.05 12.81
N ASP A 50 9.29 -9.13 13.60
CA ASP A 50 9.28 -8.59 14.97
C ASP A 50 10.42 -9.19 15.80
N GLU A 51 11.12 -8.34 16.53
CA GLU A 51 12.34 -8.71 17.26
C GLU A 51 12.40 -8.11 18.65
N HIS A 52 13.09 -8.82 19.53
CA HIS A 52 13.40 -8.37 20.88
C HIS A 52 14.91 -8.30 21.04
N LEU A 53 15.44 -7.08 21.17
CA LEU A 53 16.86 -6.86 21.38
C LEU A 53 17.13 -6.59 22.86
N VAL A 54 18.24 -7.12 23.38
CA VAL A 54 18.58 -6.99 24.79
C VAL A 54 19.88 -6.22 24.93
N CYS A 55 19.85 -5.05 25.54
CA CYS A 55 21.07 -4.40 26.02
C CYS A 55 21.43 -4.99 27.37
N SER A 56 22.65 -5.52 27.49
CA SER A 56 23.16 -6.18 28.70
C SER A 56 24.39 -5.42 29.18
N PHE A 57 24.46 -5.14 30.49
CA PHE A 57 25.56 -4.40 31.10
C PHE A 57 25.70 -4.76 32.59
N ILE A 58 26.86 -4.48 33.17
CA ILE A 58 27.16 -4.77 34.57
C ILE A 58 27.40 -3.46 35.31
N CYS A 59 26.62 -3.23 36.37
CA CYS A 59 26.74 -2.10 37.27
C CYS A 59 27.05 -2.59 38.68
N ALA A 60 28.13 -2.10 39.29
CA ALA A 60 28.57 -2.50 40.64
C ALA A 60 28.62 -4.04 40.87
N GLY A 61 29.02 -4.80 39.85
CA GLY A 61 29.08 -6.27 39.88
C GLY A 61 27.75 -6.99 39.64
N LYS A 62 26.64 -6.27 39.48
CA LYS A 62 25.32 -6.82 39.14
C LYS A 62 25.04 -6.69 37.66
N GLN A 63 24.61 -7.79 37.03
CA GLN A 63 24.15 -7.77 35.64
C GLN A 63 22.74 -7.18 35.56
N GLU A 64 22.55 -6.25 34.62
CA GLU A 64 21.30 -5.58 34.32
C GLU A 64 21.01 -5.65 32.82
N THR A 65 19.73 -5.65 32.47
CA THR A 65 19.29 -5.72 31.08
C THR A 65 18.21 -4.68 30.78
N LYS A 66 18.19 -4.20 29.54
CA LYS A 66 17.11 -3.38 28.97
C LYS A 66 16.64 -4.01 27.66
N VAL A 67 15.33 -4.17 27.52
CA VAL A 67 14.72 -4.81 26.35
C VAL A 67 14.17 -3.75 25.40
N PHE A 68 14.44 -3.92 24.11
CA PHE A 68 13.90 -3.13 23.01
C PHE A 68 13.04 -4.01 22.11
N ASN A 69 11.76 -3.70 22.02
CA ASN A 69 10.83 -4.39 21.14
C ASN A 69 10.78 -3.66 19.80
N ILE A 70 11.09 -4.37 18.73
CA ILE A 70 11.01 -3.88 17.35
C ILE A 70 9.83 -4.55 16.67
N THR A 71 8.90 -3.74 16.20
CA THR A 71 7.81 -4.20 15.33
C THR A 71 8.14 -3.87 13.88
N VAL A 72 7.98 -4.86 13.00
CA VAL A 72 8.21 -4.74 11.57
C VAL A 72 6.90 -4.53 10.83
N PHE A 73 6.90 -3.60 9.87
CA PHE A 73 5.82 -3.45 8.91
C PHE A 73 6.30 -3.77 7.51
N TYR A 74 5.37 -4.19 6.66
CA TYR A 74 5.58 -4.54 5.28
C TYR A 74 4.85 -3.49 4.43
N PRO A 75 5.57 -2.46 3.92
CA PRO A 75 4.95 -1.40 3.16
C PRO A 75 4.42 -1.90 1.82
N PRO A 76 3.47 -1.19 1.19
CA PRO A 76 3.13 -1.44 -0.20
C PRO A 76 4.38 -1.20 -1.05
N LYS A 77 5.02 -2.27 -1.53
CA LYS A 77 6.18 -2.18 -2.46
C LYS A 77 5.73 -2.19 -3.92
N GLN A 78 4.61 -2.85 -4.20
CA GLN A 78 3.99 -2.97 -5.51
C GLN A 78 2.48 -2.83 -5.37
N VAL A 79 1.84 -2.25 -6.39
CA VAL A 79 0.38 -2.15 -6.51
C VAL A 79 0.04 -2.56 -7.92
N LEU A 80 -0.77 -3.60 -8.07
CA LEU A 80 -1.11 -4.20 -9.35
C LEU A 80 -2.58 -3.91 -9.64
N LEU A 81 -2.82 -3.19 -10.72
CA LEU A 81 -4.16 -2.99 -11.27
C LEU A 81 -4.41 -4.04 -12.36
N THR A 82 -5.61 -4.60 -12.38
CA THR A 82 -6.07 -5.48 -13.46
C THR A 82 -7.49 -5.07 -13.84
N LEU A 83 -7.68 -4.67 -15.09
CA LEU A 83 -9.01 -4.60 -15.70
C LEU A 83 -9.40 -5.99 -16.22
N SER A 84 -10.61 -6.46 -15.92
CA SER A 84 -11.07 -7.77 -16.40
C SER A 84 -11.14 -7.87 -17.93
N HIS A 85 -11.20 -6.71 -18.60
CA HIS A 85 -11.21 -6.58 -20.04
C HIS A 85 -10.37 -5.37 -20.44
N THR A 86 -9.65 -5.47 -21.57
CA THR A 86 -8.96 -4.32 -22.18
C THR A 86 -9.87 -3.53 -23.11
N SER A 87 -10.95 -4.15 -23.61
CA SER A 87 -11.96 -3.50 -24.45
C SER A 87 -13.37 -3.97 -24.09
N VAL A 88 -14.31 -3.03 -23.95
CA VAL A 88 -15.68 -3.28 -23.48
C VAL A 88 -16.67 -2.40 -24.23
N ALA A 89 -17.85 -2.92 -24.57
CA ALA A 89 -18.92 -2.12 -25.17
C ALA A 89 -19.61 -1.23 -24.13
N ILE A 90 -20.03 -0.02 -24.53
CA ILE A 90 -20.79 0.89 -23.67
C ILE A 90 -21.99 0.16 -23.03
N GLY A 91 -22.20 0.37 -21.73
CA GLY A 91 -23.28 -0.24 -20.97
C GLY A 91 -22.99 -1.66 -20.47
N THR A 92 -21.81 -2.21 -20.77
CA THR A 92 -21.41 -3.54 -20.29
C THR A 92 -20.66 -3.44 -18.97
N LEU A 93 -20.92 -4.37 -18.05
CA LEU A 93 -20.20 -4.47 -16.78
C LEU A 93 -18.77 -4.98 -16.98
N PHE A 94 -17.83 -4.40 -16.24
CA PHE A 94 -16.47 -4.89 -16.10
C PHE A 94 -16.00 -4.74 -14.66
N THR A 95 -14.87 -5.38 -14.35
CA THR A 95 -14.31 -5.44 -13.00
C THR A 95 -12.93 -4.81 -13.01
N ILE A 96 -12.68 -4.00 -11.99
CA ILE A 96 -11.39 -3.42 -11.67
C ILE A 96 -10.90 -4.13 -10.42
N GLU A 97 -9.77 -4.83 -10.52
CA GLU A 97 -9.09 -5.44 -9.38
C GLU A 97 -7.81 -4.67 -9.08
N CYS A 98 -7.60 -4.36 -7.80
CA CYS A 98 -6.33 -3.89 -7.29
C CYS A 98 -5.79 -4.85 -6.26
N ARG A 99 -4.55 -5.28 -6.46
CA ARG A 99 -3.82 -6.20 -5.59
C ARG A 99 -2.57 -5.53 -5.05
N VAL A 100 -2.42 -5.54 -3.74
CA VAL A 100 -1.26 -5.00 -3.01
C VAL A 100 -0.58 -6.18 -2.30
N PRO A 101 0.50 -6.75 -2.85
CA PRO A 101 1.08 -7.96 -2.31
C PRO A 101 1.89 -7.74 -1.03
N THR A 102 1.91 -8.74 -0.15
CA THR A 102 2.84 -8.84 0.99
C THR A 102 2.85 -7.56 1.86
N VAL A 103 1.68 -7.13 2.32
CA VAL A 103 1.52 -5.95 3.18
C VAL A 103 1.04 -6.30 4.58
N ALA A 104 1.54 -5.57 5.57
CA ALA A 104 1.12 -5.65 6.96
C ALA A 104 1.66 -4.46 7.78
N PRO A 105 0.99 -4.04 8.85
CA PRO A 105 -0.35 -4.47 9.24
C PRO A 105 -1.42 -3.91 8.28
N LEU A 106 -2.57 -4.59 8.22
CA LEU A 106 -3.68 -4.10 7.38
C LEU A 106 -4.44 -2.91 7.99
N GLU A 107 -4.43 -2.75 9.31
CA GLU A 107 -5.18 -1.71 10.05
C GLU A 107 -4.88 -0.25 9.61
N GLY A 108 -3.75 -0.02 8.94
CA GLY A 108 -3.39 1.29 8.39
C GLY A 108 -3.51 1.40 6.87
N LEU A 109 -3.96 0.36 6.18
CA LEU A 109 -3.99 0.30 4.72
C LEU A 109 -5.33 0.79 4.17
N THR A 110 -5.27 1.78 3.29
CA THR A 110 -6.36 2.25 2.47
C THR A 110 -6.00 2.06 1.00
N VAL A 111 -6.88 1.43 0.23
CA VAL A 111 -6.71 1.19 -1.20
C VAL A 111 -7.81 1.92 -1.96
N THR A 112 -7.40 2.79 -2.88
CA THR A 112 -8.29 3.68 -3.63
C THR A 112 -8.17 3.39 -5.13
N LEU A 113 -9.29 3.07 -5.76
CA LEU A 113 -9.43 2.92 -7.21
C LEU A 113 -9.81 4.26 -7.83
N LEU A 114 -9.09 4.64 -8.87
CA LEU A 114 -9.18 5.95 -9.52
C LEU A 114 -9.47 5.81 -11.01
N ARG A 115 -10.26 6.74 -11.55
CA ARG A 115 -10.42 7.02 -12.98
C ARG A 115 -9.94 8.44 -13.24
N GLY A 116 -8.76 8.61 -13.81
CA GLY A 116 -8.08 9.90 -13.84
C GLY A 116 -7.86 10.43 -12.43
N THR A 117 -8.56 11.49 -12.06
CA THR A 117 -8.54 12.07 -10.70
C THR A 117 -9.75 11.71 -9.85
N GLU A 118 -10.75 11.04 -10.44
CA GLU A 118 -11.99 10.66 -9.77
C GLU A 118 -11.79 9.40 -8.94
N ILE A 119 -12.31 9.39 -7.72
CA ILE A 119 -12.34 8.21 -6.86
C ILE A 119 -13.56 7.38 -7.21
N LEU A 120 -13.33 6.19 -7.77
CA LEU A 120 -14.40 5.22 -8.05
C LEU A 120 -14.79 4.43 -6.81
N TYR A 121 -13.77 3.98 -6.07
CA TYR A 121 -13.97 3.14 -4.90
C TYR A 121 -12.81 3.33 -3.93
N ASN A 122 -13.11 3.22 -2.65
CA ASN A 122 -12.11 3.34 -1.60
C ASN A 122 -12.40 2.32 -0.50
N GLN A 123 -11.40 1.52 -0.14
CA GLN A 123 -11.50 0.52 0.92
C GLN A 123 -10.39 0.73 1.94
N THR A 124 -10.79 0.98 3.19
CA THR A 124 -9.88 0.97 4.33
C THR A 124 -9.99 -0.39 5.01
N PHE A 125 -8.86 -1.05 5.20
CA PHE A 125 -8.81 -2.35 5.83
C PHE A 125 -8.89 -2.20 7.35
N VAL A 126 -9.76 -2.99 7.96
CA VAL A 126 -9.93 -3.06 9.41
C VAL A 126 -9.47 -4.44 9.84
N GLY A 127 -8.50 -4.54 10.73
CA GLY A 127 -8.05 -5.84 11.24
C GLY A 127 -6.61 -5.85 11.72
N THR A 128 -6.33 -6.76 12.65
CA THR A 128 -5.05 -6.89 13.36
C THR A 128 -4.08 -7.86 12.69
N ALA A 129 -4.27 -8.19 11.40
CA ALA A 129 -3.38 -9.12 10.69
C ALA A 129 -1.95 -8.57 10.72
N ARG A 130 -1.12 -9.15 11.59
CA ARG A 130 0.30 -8.75 11.80
C ARG A 130 1.24 -9.41 10.80
N PHE A 131 0.78 -10.46 10.12
CA PHE A 131 1.56 -11.18 9.14
C PHE A 131 1.33 -10.59 7.74
N PRO A 132 2.38 -10.54 6.90
CA PRO A 132 2.26 -10.02 5.55
C PRO A 132 1.31 -10.88 4.74
N GLN A 133 0.33 -10.24 4.12
CA GLN A 133 -0.64 -10.88 3.24
C GLN A 133 -1.00 -9.97 2.07
N ASP A 134 -1.67 -10.53 1.07
CA ASP A 134 -2.11 -9.75 -0.08
C ASP A 134 -3.42 -9.06 0.25
N ALA A 135 -3.48 -7.75 0.02
CA ALA A 135 -4.71 -6.97 0.08
C ALA A 135 -5.29 -6.87 -1.33
N VAL A 136 -6.52 -7.34 -1.51
CA VAL A 136 -7.21 -7.33 -2.81
C VAL A 136 -8.49 -6.51 -2.68
N VAL A 137 -8.68 -5.58 -3.60
CA VAL A 137 -9.87 -4.73 -3.70
C VAL A 137 -10.45 -4.87 -5.09
N THR A 138 -11.73 -5.23 -5.18
CA THR A 138 -12.44 -5.37 -6.44
C THR A 138 -13.61 -4.39 -6.51
N HIS A 139 -13.82 -3.81 -7.68
CA HIS A 139 -14.96 -2.93 -7.94
C HIS A 139 -15.55 -3.25 -9.32
N ASN A 140 -16.86 -3.49 -9.34
CA ASN A 140 -17.60 -3.70 -10.58
C ASN A 140 -18.27 -2.39 -10.99
N THR A 141 -18.08 -1.99 -12.24
CA THR A 141 -18.70 -0.79 -12.80
C THR A 141 -19.11 -1.03 -14.25
N THR A 142 -19.96 -0.15 -14.76
CA THR A 142 -20.47 -0.20 -16.13
C THR A 142 -19.60 0.68 -17.02
N ALA A 143 -19.26 0.22 -18.22
CA ALA A 143 -18.47 1.01 -19.16
C ALA A 143 -19.27 2.19 -19.73
N HIS A 144 -18.75 3.40 -19.56
CA HIS A 144 -19.26 4.65 -20.10
C HIS A 144 -18.31 5.22 -21.16
N ARG A 145 -18.80 6.12 -22.02
CA ARG A 145 -17.98 6.70 -23.11
C ARG A 145 -16.76 7.42 -22.56
N GLU A 146 -16.90 8.12 -21.44
CA GLU A 146 -15.83 8.87 -20.78
C GLU A 146 -14.72 8.01 -20.18
N ASP A 147 -14.97 6.72 -19.93
CA ASP A 147 -13.95 5.79 -19.43
C ASP A 147 -12.81 5.63 -20.45
N GLY A 148 -13.11 5.72 -21.75
CA GLY A 148 -12.10 5.64 -22.81
C GLY A 148 -11.15 6.85 -22.89
N HIS A 149 -11.47 7.92 -22.16
CA HIS A 149 -10.68 9.15 -22.11
C HIS A 149 -9.77 9.24 -20.89
N HIS A 150 -9.94 8.35 -19.91
CA HIS A 150 -9.20 8.38 -18.65
C HIS A 150 -8.46 7.06 -18.43
N ASN A 151 -7.38 7.13 -17.65
CA ASN A 151 -6.70 5.94 -17.18
C ASN A 151 -7.25 5.51 -15.83
N PHE A 152 -7.35 4.22 -15.63
CA PHE A 152 -7.59 3.62 -14.34
C PHE A 152 -6.26 3.44 -13.61
N SER A 153 -6.25 3.70 -12.31
CA SER A 153 -5.10 3.46 -11.44
C SER A 153 -5.57 3.03 -10.06
N CYS A 154 -4.71 2.34 -9.33
CA CYS A 154 -4.92 2.04 -7.93
C CYS A 154 -3.85 2.70 -7.07
N GLU A 155 -4.26 3.29 -5.95
CA GLU A 155 -3.36 3.82 -4.95
C GLU A 155 -3.52 3.06 -3.63
N ALA A 156 -2.41 2.58 -3.08
CA ALA A 156 -2.34 1.98 -1.76
C ALA A 156 -1.63 2.95 -0.81
N ARG A 157 -2.32 3.39 0.24
CA ARG A 157 -1.79 4.26 1.30
C ARG A 157 -1.77 3.52 2.62
N MET A 158 -0.61 3.45 3.25
CA MET A 158 -0.40 2.83 4.56
C MET A 158 -0.02 3.91 5.58
N ASP A 159 -0.92 4.14 6.54
CA ASP A 159 -0.73 5.09 7.63
C ASP A 159 -0.21 4.39 8.89
N LEU A 160 1.02 4.72 9.29
CA LEU A 160 1.69 4.14 10.45
C LEU A 160 1.89 5.16 11.58
N ARG A 161 1.24 6.32 11.51
CA ARG A 161 1.42 7.41 12.49
C ARG A 161 1.06 6.99 13.91
N SER A 162 0.03 6.15 14.07
CA SER A 162 -0.35 5.56 15.37
C SER A 162 0.74 4.69 16.01
N HIS A 163 1.73 4.25 15.21
CA HIS A 163 2.84 3.40 15.64
C HIS A 163 4.18 4.13 15.62
N GLY A 164 4.16 5.46 15.55
CA GLY A 164 5.36 6.30 15.48
C GLY A 164 6.09 6.23 14.13
N GLY A 165 5.43 5.71 13.09
CA GLY A 165 5.92 5.72 11.71
C GLY A 165 5.40 6.92 10.92
N GLY A 166 5.53 6.83 9.59
CA GLY A 166 5.03 7.84 8.65
C GLY A 166 3.86 7.34 7.79
N LEU A 167 3.57 8.10 6.74
CA LEU A 167 2.66 7.69 5.68
C LEU A 167 3.48 7.14 4.51
N VAL A 168 3.19 5.92 4.07
CA VAL A 168 3.81 5.30 2.90
C VAL A 168 2.73 5.06 1.85
N HIS A 169 2.97 5.44 0.61
CA HIS A 169 2.02 5.15 -0.46
C HIS A 169 2.71 4.66 -1.74
N ARG A 170 1.95 3.92 -2.54
CA ARG A 170 2.33 3.50 -3.89
C ARG A 170 1.12 3.55 -4.81
N VAL A 171 1.38 3.82 -6.09
CA VAL A 171 0.38 3.84 -7.15
C VAL A 171 0.75 2.76 -8.16
N SER A 172 -0.25 2.10 -8.72
CA SER A 172 -0.06 1.15 -9.82
C SER A 172 0.34 1.86 -11.11
N ASP A 173 0.84 1.09 -12.08
CA ASP A 173 0.86 1.57 -13.45
C ASP A 173 -0.59 1.83 -13.93
N PRO A 174 -0.83 2.90 -14.69
CA PRO A 174 -2.15 3.21 -15.22
C PRO A 174 -2.55 2.23 -16.33
N GLN A 175 -3.82 1.86 -16.39
CA GLN A 175 -4.39 1.06 -17.48
C GLN A 175 -5.52 1.80 -18.18
N ARG A 176 -5.56 1.69 -19.51
CA ARG A 176 -6.61 2.29 -20.34
C ARG A 176 -7.63 1.23 -20.74
N LEU A 177 -8.90 1.59 -20.66
CA LEU A 177 -10.00 0.79 -21.16
C LEU A 177 -10.40 1.28 -22.56
N GLU A 178 -10.47 0.39 -23.55
CA GLU A 178 -11.02 0.70 -24.87
C GLU A 178 -12.55 0.54 -24.85
N VAL A 179 -13.26 1.66 -24.91
CA VAL A 179 -14.73 1.64 -24.90
C VAL A 179 -15.26 1.64 -26.34
N LYS A 180 -16.03 0.60 -26.68
CA LYS A 180 -16.63 0.43 -28.02
C LYS A 180 -18.07 0.92 -28.03
N GLU A 181 -18.39 1.75 -29.01
CA GLU A 181 -19.78 2.17 -29.22
C GLU A 181 -20.63 0.99 -29.71
N PRO A 182 -21.91 0.92 -29.30
CA PRO A 182 -22.82 -0.06 -29.86
C PRO A 182 -22.97 0.21 -31.35
N VAL A 183 -22.75 -0.82 -32.18
CA VAL A 183 -22.95 -0.73 -33.62
C VAL A 183 -24.43 -0.44 -33.88
N PRO A 184 -24.79 0.64 -34.59
CA PRO A 184 -26.19 0.94 -34.85
C PRO A 184 -26.80 -0.16 -35.71
N SER A 185 -27.82 -0.84 -35.17
CA SER A 185 -28.64 -1.79 -35.93
C SER A 185 -29.25 -1.09 -37.16
N ASN A 186 -29.38 -1.82 -38.28
CA ASN A 186 -30.06 -1.34 -39.49
C ASN A 186 -31.43 -0.73 -39.17
N GLN A 187 -32.14 -1.27 -38.19
CA GLN A 187 -33.43 -0.77 -37.76
C GLN A 187 -33.35 0.64 -37.13
N MET A 188 -32.30 0.94 -36.36
CA MET A 188 -32.09 2.27 -35.78
C MET A 188 -31.73 3.30 -36.87
N VAL A 189 -30.94 2.89 -37.86
CA VAL A 189 -30.59 3.76 -39.00
C VAL A 189 -31.84 4.05 -39.85
N ILE A 190 -32.63 3.02 -40.15
CA ILE A 190 -33.89 3.17 -40.90
C ILE A 190 -34.85 4.10 -40.14
N MET A 191 -35.02 3.91 -38.82
CA MET A 191 -35.86 4.78 -38.00
C MET A 191 -35.39 6.24 -38.02
N ALA A 192 -34.09 6.50 -37.92
CA ALA A 192 -33.56 7.85 -38.00
C ALA A 192 -33.83 8.51 -39.36
N ILE A 193 -33.65 7.78 -40.47
CA ILE A 193 -33.94 8.28 -41.82
C ILE A 193 -35.43 8.61 -41.97
N VAL A 194 -36.32 7.74 -41.48
CA VAL A 194 -37.78 7.97 -41.53
C VAL A 194 -38.16 9.21 -40.72
N ILE A 195 -37.60 9.40 -39.53
CA ILE A 195 -37.84 10.58 -38.69
C ILE A 195 -37.36 11.86 -39.39
N VAL A 196 -36.16 11.85 -39.99
CA VAL A 196 -35.62 13.01 -40.73
C VAL A 196 -36.49 13.33 -41.95
N LEU A 197 -36.92 12.32 -42.71
CA LEU A 197 -37.85 12.51 -43.83
C LEU A 197 -39.18 13.08 -43.37
N LEU A 198 -39.77 12.56 -42.29
CA LEU A 198 -41.00 13.10 -41.72
C LEU A 198 -40.85 14.56 -41.29
N LEU A 199 -39.76 14.92 -40.62
CA LEU A 199 -39.49 16.31 -40.26
C LEU A 199 -39.35 17.20 -41.51
N LEU A 200 -38.65 16.75 -42.55
CA LEU A 200 -38.53 17.49 -43.81
C LEU A 200 -39.87 17.65 -44.54
N PHE A 201 -40.80 16.69 -44.41
CA PHE A 201 -42.14 16.76 -44.99
C PHE A 201 -43.09 17.66 -44.18
N TRP A 202 -42.94 17.74 -42.86
CA TRP A 202 -43.79 18.56 -41.99
C TRP A 202 -43.37 20.03 -41.92
N PHE A 203 -42.11 20.34 -42.22
CA PHE A 203 -41.56 21.70 -42.26
C PHE A 203 -41.49 22.31 -43.67
N LYS A 204 -42.24 21.75 -44.64
CA LYS A 204 -42.32 22.23 -46.03
C LYS A 204 -43.71 22.70 -46.40
#